data_AF-A0A925AQE2-F1
#
_entry.id   AF-A0A925AQE2-F1
#
_cell.length_a   1.000
_cell.length_b   1.000
_cell.length_c   1.000
_cell.angle_alpha   90.00
_cell.angle_beta   90.00
_cell.angle_gamma   90.00
#
_symmetry.space_group_name_H-M   'P 1'
#
loop_
_entity.id
_entity.type
_entity.pdbx_description
1 polymer ?
#
loop_
_entity_poly.entity_id
_entity_poly.type
_entity_poly.pdbx_seq_one_letter_code
_entity_poly.pdbx_strand_id
1 'polypeptide(L)'
;MPLKMGVPDREFDADTLRKLEKLALRRQKLEEKVEATKDDDHDAIAALDAKFETLEGEIQQIEEAAPEYHSEATKSTATVFLMLYPNGEVRREYRIPRQTSHRPNGENAGHANGDASNEAKVRTADDLNDRQLACIFTHQTLAVREALLKAPGLRKRVLVLVLHTGVRSEALAVRHEANAVTLNAETDGFVSEPWKRLQERYGDLNPFPPDSWTDEESAFQALCGLPDARLNQLIDLLTVNLLTAHLQRPTALVCRLASELKLELRQTWLPDPAWLGGYQKLQLAELLAELHGSTSRAAYEIRKKSELVDMLATLFLDAAAGKLEDKQLAERVNGWLPGVLNDARAANAPDRDR
;
A
#
# COMPACT_ATOMS: atom_id res chain seq x y z
N MET A 1 29.86 -11.77 -1.47
CA MET A 1 29.81 -11.27 -0.08
C MET A 1 28.53 -11.78 0.56
N PRO A 2 28.58 -12.38 1.76
CA PRO A 2 27.37 -12.85 2.43
C PRO A 2 26.48 -11.64 2.77
N LEU A 3 25.21 -11.74 2.39
CA LEU A 3 24.17 -10.75 2.64
C LEU A 3 24.00 -10.61 4.17
N LYS A 4 24.32 -9.44 4.74
CA LYS A 4 23.89 -9.12 6.11
C LYS A 4 22.37 -8.92 6.08
N MET A 5 21.66 -9.86 6.71
CA MET A 5 20.21 -9.82 6.91
C MET A 5 19.92 -8.81 8.02
N GLY A 6 19.01 -7.86 7.77
CA GLY A 6 18.40 -7.10 8.86
C GLY A 6 17.45 -8.02 9.59
N VAL A 7 17.58 -8.14 10.91
CA VAL A 7 16.64 -8.91 11.74
C VAL A 7 15.39 -8.03 11.90
N PRO A 8 14.20 -8.48 11.47
CA PRO A 8 12.97 -7.74 11.67
C PRO A 8 12.68 -7.57 13.17
N ASP A 9 11.95 -6.52 13.54
CA ASP A 9 11.47 -6.34 14.90
C ASP A 9 10.63 -7.56 15.30
N ARG A 10 11.09 -8.26 16.34
CA ARG A 10 10.42 -9.46 16.86
C ARG A 10 9.22 -9.01 17.69
N GLU A 11 8.03 -9.46 17.30
CA GLU A 11 6.87 -9.38 18.20
C GLU A 11 6.78 -10.66 19.01
N PHE A 12 6.39 -10.51 20.27
CA PHE A 12 6.29 -11.59 21.23
C PHE A 12 4.82 -12.01 21.39
N ASP A 13 4.56 -13.30 21.59
CA ASP A 13 3.21 -13.76 21.92
C ASP A 13 2.75 -13.19 23.28
N ALA A 14 1.45 -13.29 23.55
CA ALA A 14 0.86 -12.71 24.77
C ALA A 14 1.50 -13.24 26.06
N ASP A 15 2.00 -14.49 26.06
CA ASP A 15 2.64 -15.09 27.22
C ASP A 15 4.08 -14.60 27.41
N THR A 16 4.80 -14.35 26.32
CA THR A 16 6.15 -13.78 26.32
C THR A 16 6.11 -12.30 26.67
N LEU A 17 5.14 -11.54 26.16
CA LEU A 17 4.89 -10.16 26.56
C LEU A 17 4.61 -10.05 28.06
N ARG A 18 3.76 -10.92 28.62
CA ARG A 18 3.51 -10.96 30.07
C ARG A 18 4.77 -11.26 30.89
N LYS A 19 5.72 -12.04 30.37
CA LYS A 19 7.00 -12.30 31.03
C LYS A 19 7.92 -11.08 30.95
N LEU A 20 8.02 -10.44 29.80
CA LEU A 20 8.80 -9.23 29.60
C LEU A 20 8.26 -8.05 30.42
N GLU A 21 6.93 -7.88 30.51
CA GLU A 21 6.30 -6.87 31.38
C GLU A 21 6.63 -7.10 32.86
N LYS A 22 6.66 -8.36 33.33
CA LYS A 22 7.08 -8.68 34.70
C LYS A 22 8.54 -8.34 34.96
N LEU A 23 9.42 -8.51 33.97
CA LEU A 23 10.83 -8.14 34.08
C LEU A 23 11.03 -6.63 34.01
N ALA A 24 10.28 -5.92 33.16
CA ALA A 24 10.26 -4.46 33.14
C ALA A 24 9.83 -3.87 34.49
N LEU A 25 8.81 -4.44 35.13
CA LEU A 25 8.35 -4.02 36.45
C LEU A 25 9.35 -4.36 37.57
N ARG A 26 10.18 -5.39 37.39
CA ARG A 26 11.32 -5.69 38.28
C ARG A 26 12.47 -4.70 38.09
N ARG A 27 12.76 -4.32 36.84
CA ARG A 27 13.77 -3.31 36.50
C ARG A 27 13.40 -1.95 37.11
N GLN A 28 12.15 -1.51 36.95
CA GLN A 28 11.65 -0.28 37.57
C GLN A 28 11.85 -0.28 39.09
N LYS A 29 11.56 -1.40 39.77
CA LYS A 29 11.79 -1.54 41.21
C LYS A 29 13.27 -1.55 41.63
N LEU A 30 14.18 -1.90 40.72
CA LEU A 30 15.62 -1.79 40.98
C LEU A 30 16.10 -0.36 40.75
N GLU A 31 15.60 0.34 39.74
CA GLU A 31 15.87 1.76 39.49
C GLU A 31 15.41 2.63 40.68
N GLU A 32 14.21 2.38 41.22
CA GLU A 32 13.73 3.03 42.45
C GLU A 32 14.62 2.75 43.68
N LYS A 33 15.25 1.57 43.74
CA LYS A 33 16.19 1.21 44.82
C LYS A 33 17.54 1.87 44.64
N VAL A 34 18.01 2.05 43.40
CA VAL A 34 19.22 2.82 43.10
C VAL A 34 19.03 4.26 43.57
N GLU A 35 17.89 4.89 43.25
CA GLU A 35 17.58 6.26 43.66
C GLU A 35 17.44 6.43 45.19
N ALA A 36 17.04 5.38 45.90
CA ALA A 36 16.96 5.36 47.36
C ALA A 36 18.28 4.99 48.06
N THR A 37 19.29 4.51 47.32
CA THR A 37 20.60 4.11 47.88
C THR A 37 21.50 5.34 47.94
N LYS A 38 22.27 5.48 49.02
CA LYS A 38 23.20 6.61 49.17
C LYS A 38 24.44 6.38 48.30
N ASP A 39 24.91 7.44 47.65
CA ASP A 39 26.06 7.42 46.72
C ASP A 39 27.36 6.87 47.33
N ASP A 40 27.49 6.87 48.65
CA ASP A 40 28.68 6.41 49.37
C ASP A 40 28.68 4.89 49.70
N ASP A 41 27.59 4.18 49.40
CA ASP A 41 27.44 2.73 49.67
C ASP A 41 27.83 1.88 48.45
N HIS A 42 29.15 1.81 48.22
CA HIS A 42 29.72 1.08 47.08
C HIS A 42 29.35 -0.40 47.04
N ASP A 43 29.16 -1.05 48.19
CA ASP A 43 28.77 -2.46 48.27
C ASP A 43 27.30 -2.66 47.85
N ALA A 44 26.41 -1.73 48.23
CA ALA A 44 25.02 -1.75 47.79
C ALA A 44 24.87 -1.47 46.29
N ILE A 45 25.67 -0.57 45.73
CA ILE A 45 25.70 -0.27 44.29
C ILE A 45 26.18 -1.49 43.50
N ALA A 46 27.29 -2.12 43.90
CA ALA A 46 27.79 -3.33 43.25
C ALA A 46 26.76 -4.49 43.29
N ALA A 47 26.01 -4.60 44.38
CA ALA A 47 24.94 -5.59 44.51
C ALA A 47 23.68 -5.28 43.67
N LEU A 48 23.48 -4.02 43.26
CA LEU A 48 22.41 -3.62 42.33
C LEU A 48 22.84 -3.83 40.88
N ASP A 49 24.09 -3.53 40.53
CA ASP A 49 24.66 -3.79 39.19
C ASP A 49 24.58 -5.28 38.84
N ALA A 50 24.97 -6.17 39.76
CA ALA A 50 24.85 -7.62 39.57
C ALA A 50 23.39 -8.08 39.33
N LYS A 51 22.40 -7.38 39.89
CA LYS A 51 20.97 -7.68 39.67
C LYS A 51 20.49 -7.16 38.32
N PHE A 52 21.01 -6.05 37.82
CA PHE A 52 20.74 -5.59 36.46
C PHE A 52 21.31 -6.56 35.44
N GLU A 53 22.56 -7.00 35.60
CA GLU A 53 23.16 -8.01 34.71
C GLU A 53 22.36 -9.31 34.68
N THR A 54 21.87 -9.75 35.84
CA THR A 54 21.01 -10.96 35.93
C THR A 54 19.69 -10.75 35.17
N LEU A 55 19.04 -9.59 35.33
CA LEU A 55 17.80 -9.28 34.62
C LEU A 55 17.99 -9.15 33.11
N GLU A 56 19.08 -8.54 32.66
CA GLU A 56 19.43 -8.45 31.24
C GLU A 56 19.64 -9.86 30.65
N GLY A 57 20.30 -10.74 31.39
CA GLY A 57 20.42 -12.16 31.02
C GLY A 57 19.07 -12.88 30.95
N GLU A 58 18.15 -12.64 31.89
CA GLU A 58 16.79 -13.21 31.86
C GLU A 58 15.97 -12.68 30.66
N ILE A 59 16.08 -11.39 30.34
CA ILE A 59 15.42 -10.79 29.16
C ILE A 59 15.95 -11.46 27.89
N GLN A 60 17.28 -11.50 27.72
CA GLN A 60 17.89 -12.07 26.53
C GLN A 60 17.50 -13.55 26.32
N GLN A 61 17.47 -14.36 27.39
CA GLN A 61 17.04 -15.76 27.30
C GLN A 61 15.58 -15.91 26.86
N ILE A 62 14.70 -15.01 27.31
CA ILE A 62 13.29 -15.03 26.91
C ILE A 62 13.14 -14.60 25.45
N GLU A 63 13.87 -13.59 25.00
CA GLU A 63 13.85 -13.13 23.61
C GLU A 63 14.43 -14.17 22.64
N GLU A 64 15.44 -14.92 23.06
CA GLU A 64 16.05 -16.01 22.28
C GLU A 64 15.17 -17.26 22.22
N ALA A 65 14.44 -17.58 23.29
CA ALA A 65 13.57 -18.76 23.37
C ALA A 65 12.16 -18.52 22.80
N ALA A 66 11.79 -17.26 22.52
CA ALA A 66 10.47 -16.91 22.00
C ALA A 66 10.27 -17.44 20.57
N PRO A 67 9.07 -17.97 20.23
CA PRO A 67 8.74 -18.30 18.85
C PRO A 67 8.78 -17.04 17.98
N GLU A 68 9.34 -17.13 16.77
CA GLU A 68 9.39 -15.99 15.84
C GLU A 68 7.97 -15.61 15.37
N TYR A 69 7.44 -14.52 15.94
CA TYR A 69 6.19 -13.91 15.52
C TYR A 69 6.49 -12.63 14.72
N HIS A 70 5.84 -12.51 13.57
CA HIS A 70 5.92 -11.31 12.72
C HIS A 70 4.53 -10.66 12.66
N SER A 71 4.51 -9.33 12.74
CA SER A 71 3.29 -8.54 12.63
C SER A 71 2.57 -8.80 11.30
N GLU A 72 1.25 -8.60 11.24
CA GLU A 72 0.52 -8.69 9.97
C GLU A 72 1.05 -7.71 8.91
N ALA A 73 1.54 -6.55 9.34
CA ALA A 73 2.22 -5.57 8.49
C ALA A 73 3.56 -6.08 7.92
N THR A 74 4.30 -6.88 8.69
CA THR A 74 5.54 -7.53 8.22
C THR A 74 5.22 -8.71 7.29
N LYS A 75 4.16 -9.47 7.60
CA LYS A 75 3.66 -10.56 6.76
C LYS A 75 3.10 -10.07 5.42
N SER A 76 2.48 -8.89 5.38
CA SER A 76 1.90 -8.32 4.17
C SER A 76 2.95 -7.74 3.20
N THR A 77 4.10 -7.33 3.71
CA THR A 77 5.23 -6.84 2.91
C THR A 77 6.24 -7.93 2.56
N ALA A 78 6.29 -9.03 3.30
CA ALA A 78 7.20 -10.13 3.03
C ALA A 78 6.68 -11.05 1.90
N THR A 79 7.56 -11.40 0.96
CA THR A 79 7.37 -12.58 0.13
C THR A 79 7.56 -13.82 0.99
N VAL A 80 6.51 -14.64 1.12
CA VAL A 80 6.57 -15.92 1.85
C VAL A 80 7.01 -17.03 0.90
N PHE A 81 8.16 -17.65 1.18
CA PHE A 81 8.59 -18.89 0.53
C PHE A 81 8.14 -20.07 1.37
N LEU A 82 7.28 -20.91 0.80
CA LEU A 82 6.91 -22.19 1.38
C LEU A 82 7.84 -23.26 0.79
N MET A 83 8.77 -23.76 1.61
CA MET A 83 9.61 -24.89 1.24
C MET A 83 8.98 -26.18 1.76
N LEU A 84 8.56 -27.04 0.84
CA LEU A 84 8.16 -28.41 1.14
C LEU A 84 9.38 -29.32 1.04
N TYR A 85 9.74 -29.94 2.16
CA TYR A 85 10.76 -30.97 2.19
C TYR A 85 10.16 -32.35 1.89
N PRO A 86 10.96 -33.31 1.38
CA PRO A 86 10.48 -34.66 1.06
C PRO A 86 9.91 -35.44 2.24
N ASN A 87 10.23 -35.05 3.48
CA ASN A 87 9.68 -35.61 4.72
C ASN A 87 8.28 -35.05 5.08
N GLY A 88 7.71 -34.16 4.25
CA GLY A 88 6.42 -33.51 4.51
C GLY A 88 6.50 -32.28 5.41
N GLU A 89 7.71 -31.90 5.84
CA GLU A 89 7.92 -30.70 6.64
C GLU A 89 7.74 -29.45 5.77
N VAL A 90 6.98 -28.49 6.28
CA VAL A 90 6.73 -27.20 5.63
C VAL A 90 7.51 -26.13 6.39
N ARG A 91 8.57 -25.62 5.76
CA ARG A 91 9.31 -24.47 6.30
C ARG A 91 8.85 -23.20 5.61
N ARG A 92 8.58 -22.17 6.41
CA ARG A 92 8.21 -20.83 5.93
C ARG A 92 9.43 -19.93 6.04
N GLU A 93 9.82 -19.30 4.94
CA GLU A 93 10.84 -18.26 4.94
C GLU A 93 10.23 -16.94 4.48
N TYR A 94 10.42 -15.89 5.28
CA TYR A 94 9.92 -14.55 4.97
C TYR A 94 11.04 -13.73 4.37
N ARG A 95 10.82 -13.19 3.17
CA ARG A 95 11.72 -12.23 2.54
C ARG A 95 11.03 -10.89 2.44
N ILE A 96 11.42 -9.95 3.29
CA ILE A 96 10.98 -8.56 3.18
C ILE A 96 11.80 -7.90 2.05
N PRO A 97 11.18 -7.32 1.00
CA PRO A 97 11.88 -6.44 0.07
C PRO A 97 12.50 -5.33 0.90
N ARG A 98 13.81 -5.07 0.74
CA ARG A 98 14.44 -3.93 1.42
C ARG A 98 13.58 -2.71 1.14
N GLN A 99 13.12 -2.01 2.19
CA GLN A 99 12.99 -0.58 2.05
C GLN A 99 14.39 -0.10 1.67
N THR A 100 14.57 0.29 0.41
CA THR A 100 15.77 0.97 -0.03
C THR A 100 15.84 2.25 0.76
N SER A 101 16.47 2.20 1.94
CA SER A 101 16.95 3.38 2.62
C SER A 101 17.82 4.12 1.62
N HIS A 102 17.52 5.40 1.47
CA HIS A 102 18.27 6.35 0.66
C HIS A 102 19.77 6.10 0.80
N ARG A 103 20.38 5.48 -0.22
CA ARG A 103 21.80 5.71 -0.50
C ARG A 103 21.87 6.88 -1.47
N PRO A 104 22.63 7.94 -1.15
CA PRO A 104 22.99 8.92 -2.16
C PRO A 104 23.85 8.18 -3.18
N ASN A 105 23.39 8.16 -4.43
CA ASN A 105 24.13 7.53 -5.53
C ASN A 105 25.34 8.44 -5.84
N GLY A 106 26.47 8.14 -5.21
CA GLY A 106 27.79 8.61 -5.58
C GLY A 106 28.58 7.47 -6.23
N GLU A 107 28.83 7.65 -7.53
CA GLU A 107 30.01 7.23 -8.29
C GLU A 107 30.51 5.76 -8.29
N ASN A 108 30.47 5.18 -9.50
CA ASN A 108 31.44 4.31 -10.19
C ASN A 108 32.22 3.21 -9.43
N ALA A 109 32.07 1.96 -9.89
CA ALA A 109 33.04 1.27 -10.77
C ALA A 109 32.85 -0.28 -10.74
N GLY A 110 32.91 -0.95 -11.90
CA GLY A 110 33.21 -2.38 -11.96
C GLY A 110 32.58 -3.20 -13.08
N HIS A 111 33.14 -3.09 -14.30
CA HIS A 111 33.23 -4.08 -15.38
C HIS A 111 32.02 -4.96 -15.78
N ALA A 112 31.44 -4.64 -16.94
CA ALA A 112 31.11 -5.66 -17.94
C ALA A 112 31.34 -5.07 -19.34
N ASN A 113 32.24 -5.70 -20.11
CA ASN A 113 32.41 -5.45 -21.53
C ASN A 113 31.12 -5.83 -22.26
N GLY A 114 30.55 -4.87 -22.98
CA GLY A 114 29.36 -5.06 -23.79
C GLY A 114 29.11 -3.79 -24.58
N ASP A 115 29.81 -3.71 -25.70
CA ASP A 115 29.68 -2.66 -26.71
C ASP A 115 28.25 -2.66 -27.27
N ALA A 116 27.46 -1.70 -26.79
CA ALA A 116 26.23 -1.25 -27.43
C ALA A 116 26.04 0.20 -27.01
N SER A 117 26.04 1.10 -27.98
CA SER A 117 25.59 2.49 -27.83
C SER A 117 24.12 2.51 -27.42
N ASN A 118 23.86 2.24 -26.14
CA ASN A 118 22.61 2.60 -25.49
C ASN A 118 22.68 4.11 -25.23
N GLU A 119 22.20 4.90 -26.18
CA GLU A 119 21.63 6.20 -25.82
C GLU A 119 20.59 5.89 -24.74
N ALA A 120 20.92 6.22 -23.48
CA ALA A 120 20.05 5.96 -22.37
C ALA A 120 18.72 6.67 -22.64
N LYS A 121 17.67 5.91 -22.97
CA LYS A 121 16.33 6.44 -23.21
C LYS A 121 16.00 7.41 -22.09
N VAL A 122 15.76 8.68 -22.44
CA VAL A 122 15.40 9.71 -21.46
C VAL A 122 14.12 9.25 -20.79
N ARG A 123 14.18 9.07 -19.46
CA ARG A 123 13.02 8.62 -18.71
C ARG A 123 11.96 9.71 -18.70
N THR A 124 10.74 9.40 -19.12
CA THR A 124 9.61 10.34 -19.19
C THR A 124 8.68 10.16 -17.98
N ALA A 125 7.62 10.96 -17.89
CA ALA A 125 6.59 10.82 -16.86
C ALA A 125 5.80 9.48 -16.95
N ASP A 126 5.95 8.73 -18.04
CA ASP A 126 5.33 7.42 -18.24
C ASP A 126 6.19 6.26 -17.75
N ASP A 127 7.47 6.50 -17.47
CA ASP A 127 8.37 5.50 -16.86
C ASP A 127 8.15 5.43 -15.35
N LEU A 128 7.01 4.84 -14.99
CA LEU A 128 6.53 4.67 -13.62
C LEU A 128 7.23 3.51 -12.92
N ASN A 129 7.47 3.67 -11.61
CA ASN A 129 7.92 2.56 -10.78
C ASN A 129 6.75 1.65 -10.33
N ASP A 130 7.06 0.46 -9.81
CA ASP A 130 6.07 -0.53 -9.37
C ASP A 130 5.05 0.03 -8.37
N ARG A 131 5.48 0.88 -7.43
CA ARG A 131 4.58 1.50 -6.44
C ARG A 131 3.61 2.48 -7.11
N GLN A 132 4.08 3.26 -8.07
CA GLN A 132 3.24 4.19 -8.83
C GLN A 132 2.24 3.44 -9.72
N LEU A 133 2.65 2.33 -10.34
CA LEU A 133 1.76 1.44 -11.09
C LEU A 133 0.69 0.83 -10.19
N ALA A 134 1.09 0.32 -9.01
CA ALA A 134 0.17 -0.27 -8.05
C ALA A 134 -0.91 0.73 -7.61
N CYS A 135 -0.50 1.97 -7.32
CA CYS A 135 -1.39 3.08 -7.01
C CYS A 135 -2.39 3.37 -8.14
N ILE A 136 -1.91 3.47 -9.38
CA ILE A 136 -2.75 3.73 -10.56
C ILE A 136 -3.82 2.66 -10.75
N PHE A 137 -3.43 1.38 -10.76
CA PHE A 137 -4.37 0.29 -11.00
C PHE A 137 -5.34 0.09 -9.83
N THR A 138 -4.87 0.34 -8.60
CA THR A 138 -5.71 0.41 -7.40
C THR A 138 -6.75 1.52 -7.56
N HIS A 139 -6.35 2.72 -7.97
CA HIS A 139 -7.26 3.85 -8.24
C HIS A 139 -8.34 3.49 -9.26
N GLN A 140 -7.93 2.97 -10.43
CA GLN A 140 -8.85 2.57 -11.50
C GLN A 140 -9.86 1.55 -11.00
N THR A 141 -9.40 0.55 -10.26
CA THR A 141 -10.28 -0.48 -9.70
C THR A 141 -11.28 0.12 -8.72
N LEU A 142 -10.85 1.01 -7.83
CA LEU A 142 -11.73 1.69 -6.87
C LEU A 142 -12.78 2.56 -7.57
N ALA A 143 -12.40 3.28 -8.63
CA ALA A 143 -13.35 4.03 -9.45
C ALA A 143 -14.38 3.11 -10.13
N VAL A 144 -13.96 1.94 -10.62
CA VAL A 144 -14.87 0.90 -11.15
C VAL A 144 -15.82 0.38 -10.08
N ARG A 145 -15.31 0.06 -8.88
CA ARG A 145 -16.14 -0.41 -7.76
C ARG A 145 -17.24 0.59 -7.43
N GLU A 146 -16.88 1.87 -7.32
CA GLU A 146 -17.84 2.92 -7.00
C GLU A 146 -18.90 3.07 -8.11
N ALA A 147 -18.49 3.14 -9.38
CA ALA A 147 -19.42 3.29 -10.49
C ALA A 147 -20.35 2.08 -10.66
N LEU A 148 -19.86 0.88 -10.35
CA LEU A 148 -20.69 -0.32 -10.34
C LEU A 148 -21.86 -0.22 -9.35
N LEU A 149 -21.74 0.47 -8.22
CA LEU A 149 -22.86 0.69 -7.31
C LEU A 149 -24.03 1.45 -7.95
N LYS A 150 -23.81 2.14 -9.06
CA LYS A 150 -24.85 2.80 -9.86
C LYS A 150 -25.37 1.94 -11.03
N ALA A 151 -24.74 0.80 -11.32
CA ALA A 151 -25.03 -0.06 -12.47
C ALA A 151 -25.48 -1.48 -12.06
N PRO A 152 -26.76 -1.69 -11.67
CA PRO A 152 -27.23 -2.95 -11.10
C PRO A 152 -27.10 -4.14 -12.06
N GLY A 153 -27.30 -3.92 -13.37
CA GLY A 153 -27.13 -4.98 -14.37
C GLY A 153 -25.70 -5.50 -14.44
N LEU A 154 -24.70 -4.62 -14.38
CA LEU A 154 -23.29 -5.00 -14.40
C LEU A 154 -22.87 -5.66 -13.08
N ARG A 155 -23.36 -5.17 -11.93
CA ARG A 155 -23.10 -5.82 -10.64
C ARG A 155 -23.59 -7.25 -10.59
N LYS A 156 -24.81 -7.52 -11.11
CA LYS A 156 -25.34 -8.89 -11.17
C LYS A 156 -24.45 -9.81 -12.00
N ARG A 157 -23.89 -9.32 -13.12
CA ARG A 157 -22.93 -10.10 -13.92
C ARG A 157 -21.65 -10.37 -13.14
N VAL A 158 -21.10 -9.37 -12.43
CA VAL A 158 -19.93 -9.55 -11.56
C VAL A 158 -20.22 -10.56 -10.44
N LEU A 159 -21.38 -10.49 -9.80
CA LEU A 159 -21.80 -11.45 -8.78
C LEU A 159 -21.85 -12.88 -9.34
N VAL A 160 -22.42 -13.06 -10.53
CA VAL A 160 -22.42 -14.37 -11.20
C VAL A 160 -21.00 -14.85 -11.45
N LEU A 161 -20.09 -13.99 -11.93
CA LEU A 161 -18.69 -14.36 -12.12
C LEU A 161 -18.00 -14.78 -10.82
N VAL A 162 -18.27 -14.08 -9.72
CA VAL A 162 -17.73 -14.38 -8.38
C VAL A 162 -18.22 -15.75 -7.88
N LEU A 163 -19.50 -16.08 -8.10
CA LEU A 163 -20.09 -17.32 -7.61
C LEU A 163 -19.84 -18.52 -8.54
N HIS A 164 -19.39 -18.30 -9.77
CA HIS A 164 -19.25 -19.35 -10.77
C HIS A 164 -17.94 -20.13 -10.60
N THR A 165 -18.05 -21.41 -10.25
CA THR A 165 -16.90 -22.30 -9.95
C THR A 165 -15.93 -22.51 -11.13
N GLY A 166 -16.41 -22.35 -12.37
CA GLY A 166 -15.59 -22.46 -13.58
C GLY A 166 -14.84 -21.18 -14.00
N VAL A 167 -15.05 -20.05 -13.31
CA VAL A 167 -14.40 -18.79 -13.68
C VAL A 167 -13.15 -18.60 -12.84
N ARG A 168 -11.99 -18.50 -13.50
CA ARG A 168 -10.75 -18.02 -12.90
C ARG A 168 -10.51 -16.60 -13.36
N SER A 169 -10.35 -15.68 -12.43
CA SER A 169 -10.08 -14.27 -12.75
C SER A 169 -9.03 -13.73 -11.79
N GLU A 170 -7.99 -13.10 -12.32
CA GLU A 170 -7.02 -12.33 -11.53
C GLU A 170 -7.62 -11.04 -10.94
N ALA A 171 -8.80 -10.65 -11.44
CA ALA A 171 -9.55 -9.46 -11.03
C ALA A 171 -10.57 -9.72 -9.92
N LEU A 172 -10.72 -10.97 -9.46
CA LEU A 172 -11.69 -11.35 -8.45
C LEU A 172 -10.97 -12.03 -7.30
N ALA A 173 -11.07 -11.45 -6.11
CA ALA A 173 -10.55 -12.07 -4.90
C ALA A 173 -11.42 -13.25 -4.45
N VAL A 174 -10.76 -14.29 -3.93
CA VAL A 174 -11.43 -15.29 -3.10
C VAL A 174 -11.70 -14.63 -1.74
N ARG A 175 -12.97 -14.65 -1.29
CA ARG A 175 -13.35 -14.11 0.03
C ARG A 175 -12.44 -14.74 1.10
N HIS A 176 -12.00 -13.94 2.09
CA HIS A 176 -11.14 -14.26 3.25
C HIS A 176 -9.68 -13.79 3.20
N GLU A 177 -9.19 -13.19 2.11
CA GLU A 177 -7.92 -12.44 2.14
C GLU A 177 -8.20 -10.93 2.18
N ALA A 178 -7.40 -10.18 2.94
CA ALA A 178 -7.39 -8.73 2.84
C ALA A 178 -7.06 -8.37 1.38
N ASN A 179 -8.05 -7.85 0.66
CA ASN A 179 -7.91 -7.58 -0.77
C ASN A 179 -6.69 -6.68 -0.97
N ALA A 180 -5.72 -7.10 -1.79
CA ALA A 180 -4.48 -6.35 -2.02
C ALA A 180 -4.72 -4.88 -2.41
N VAL A 181 -5.86 -4.58 -3.04
CA VAL A 181 -6.33 -3.21 -3.36
C VAL A 181 -6.66 -2.39 -2.12
N THR A 182 -7.36 -3.00 -1.16
CA THR A 182 -7.76 -2.39 0.11
C THR A 182 -6.52 -2.12 0.96
N LEU A 183 -5.63 -3.12 1.06
CA LEU A 183 -4.34 -2.99 1.75
C LEU A 183 -3.49 -1.88 1.15
N ASN A 184 -3.28 -1.87 -0.17
CA ASN A 184 -2.45 -0.85 -0.81
C ASN A 184 -3.06 0.55 -0.74
N ALA A 185 -4.38 0.67 -0.69
CA ALA A 185 -5.03 1.96 -0.49
C ALA A 185 -4.76 2.53 0.91
N GLU A 186 -4.64 1.67 1.92
CA GLU A 186 -4.40 2.06 3.32
C GLU A 186 -2.92 2.25 3.65
N THR A 187 -2.02 1.38 3.16
CA THR A 187 -0.63 1.32 3.63
C THR A 187 0.31 2.30 2.94
N ASP A 188 0.00 2.74 1.71
CA ASP A 188 0.93 3.54 0.91
C ASP A 188 0.66 5.06 0.94
N GLY A 189 -0.22 5.52 1.83
CA GLY A 189 -0.62 6.93 1.93
C GLY A 189 -1.44 7.40 0.72
N PHE A 190 -2.01 6.46 -0.02
CA PHE A 190 -2.76 6.72 -1.23
C PHE A 190 -4.10 7.40 -0.92
N VAL A 191 -4.26 8.64 -1.36
CA VAL A 191 -5.52 9.38 -1.19
C VAL A 191 -6.41 9.17 -2.42
N SER A 192 -7.48 8.40 -2.26
CA SER A 192 -8.48 8.20 -3.31
C SER A 192 -9.88 8.53 -2.81
N GLU A 193 -10.52 9.47 -3.47
CA GLU A 193 -11.89 9.88 -3.16
C GLU A 193 -12.91 8.72 -3.34
N PRO A 194 -12.84 7.91 -4.41
CA PRO A 194 -13.64 6.68 -4.50
C PRO A 194 -13.45 5.74 -3.31
N TRP A 195 -12.22 5.61 -2.80
CA TRP A 195 -11.93 4.76 -1.64
C TRP A 195 -12.62 5.27 -0.38
N LYS A 196 -12.46 6.57 -0.06
CA LYS A 196 -13.12 7.18 1.11
C LYS A 196 -14.63 6.97 1.09
N ARG A 197 -15.29 7.25 -0.05
CA ARG A 197 -16.75 7.06 -0.19
C ARG A 197 -17.18 5.60 -0.07
N LEU A 198 -16.37 4.66 -0.55
CA LEU A 198 -16.64 3.22 -0.38
C LEU A 198 -16.50 2.80 1.09
N GLN A 199 -15.50 3.32 1.80
CA GLN A 199 -15.29 3.06 3.22
C GLN A 199 -16.40 3.65 4.09
N GLU A 200 -16.78 4.90 3.87
CA GLU A 200 -17.91 5.54 4.56
C GLU A 200 -19.19 4.71 4.40
N ARG A 201 -19.53 4.34 3.16
CA ARG A 201 -20.70 3.50 2.87
C ARG A 201 -20.62 2.12 3.51
N TYR A 202 -19.43 1.53 3.57
CA TYR A 202 -19.25 0.23 4.21
C TYR A 202 -19.43 0.37 5.73
N GLY A 203 -18.82 1.38 6.37
CA GLY A 203 -19.00 1.66 7.80
C GLY A 203 -20.45 1.89 8.19
N ASP A 204 -21.22 2.60 7.36
CA ASP A 204 -22.66 2.86 7.59
C ASP A 204 -23.54 1.59 7.51
N LEU A 205 -23.10 0.58 6.78
CA LEU A 205 -23.87 -0.63 6.47
C LEU A 205 -23.37 -1.89 7.19
N ASN A 206 -22.12 -1.88 7.65
CA ASN A 206 -21.52 -3.04 8.30
C ASN A 206 -22.12 -3.23 9.71
N PRO A 207 -22.82 -4.34 9.98
CA PRO A 207 -23.38 -4.60 11.31
C PRO A 207 -22.34 -5.10 12.32
N PHE A 208 -21.12 -5.40 11.88
CA PHE A 208 -20.08 -6.00 12.71
C PHE A 208 -19.17 -4.92 13.34
N PRO A 209 -18.68 -5.13 14.57
CA PRO A 209 -17.74 -4.19 15.18
C PRO A 209 -16.42 -4.17 14.39
N PRO A 210 -15.81 -2.98 14.18
CA PRO A 210 -14.50 -2.90 13.53
C PRO A 210 -13.45 -3.70 14.32
N ASP A 211 -12.51 -4.30 13.60
CA ASP A 211 -11.34 -5.00 14.14
C ASP A 211 -11.64 -6.18 15.10
N SER A 212 -12.85 -6.75 15.00
CA SER A 212 -13.27 -7.89 15.81
C SER A 212 -13.65 -9.09 14.95
N TRP A 213 -13.17 -10.27 15.36
CA TRP A 213 -13.64 -11.53 14.80
C TRP A 213 -15.04 -11.82 15.36
N THR A 214 -16.02 -12.00 14.47
CA THR A 214 -17.38 -12.40 14.81
C THR A 214 -17.58 -13.86 14.40
N ASP A 215 -18.07 -14.71 15.30
CA ASP A 215 -18.39 -16.09 14.99
C ASP A 215 -19.61 -16.20 14.06
N GLU A 216 -19.79 -17.36 13.41
CA GLU A 216 -20.82 -17.57 12.39
C GLU A 216 -22.25 -17.37 12.92
N GLU A 217 -22.54 -17.81 14.14
CA GLU A 217 -23.87 -17.73 14.75
C GLU A 217 -24.20 -16.27 15.09
N SER A 218 -23.28 -15.58 15.77
CA SER A 218 -23.41 -14.15 16.07
C SER A 218 -23.52 -13.31 14.80
N ALA A 219 -22.76 -13.67 13.76
CA ALA A 219 -22.79 -12.96 12.49
C ALA A 219 -24.14 -13.14 11.78
N PHE A 220 -24.65 -14.37 11.72
CA PHE A 220 -25.96 -14.65 11.13
C PHE A 220 -27.09 -13.95 11.89
N GLN A 221 -27.05 -13.98 13.22
CA GLN A 221 -28.03 -13.30 14.06
C GLN A 221 -28.03 -11.78 13.85
N ALA A 222 -26.85 -11.16 13.72
CA ALA A 222 -26.74 -9.73 13.40
C ALA A 222 -27.35 -9.41 12.01
N LEU A 223 -27.14 -10.29 11.02
CA LEU A 223 -27.74 -10.14 9.69
C LEU A 223 -29.27 -10.31 9.70
N CYS A 224 -29.81 -11.21 10.53
CA CYS A 224 -31.26 -11.36 10.72
C CYS A 224 -31.93 -10.08 11.25
N GLY A 225 -31.18 -9.23 11.96
CA GLY A 225 -31.65 -7.93 12.43
C GLY A 225 -31.72 -6.84 11.35
N LEU A 226 -31.18 -7.08 10.15
CA LEU A 226 -31.14 -6.09 9.07
C LEU A 226 -32.36 -6.19 8.15
N PRO A 227 -32.95 -5.05 7.73
CA PRO A 227 -33.95 -5.05 6.66
C PRO A 227 -33.38 -5.54 5.33
N ASP A 228 -34.20 -6.20 4.51
CA ASP A 228 -33.83 -6.68 3.16
C ASP A 228 -33.16 -5.61 2.29
N ALA A 229 -33.64 -4.36 2.38
CA ALA A 229 -33.04 -3.25 1.64
C ALA A 229 -31.57 -3.01 2.02
N ARG A 230 -31.25 -3.10 3.32
CA ARG A 230 -29.87 -2.97 3.81
C ARG A 230 -29.03 -4.20 3.47
N LEU A 231 -29.60 -5.40 3.57
CA LEU A 231 -28.93 -6.63 3.15
C LEU A 231 -28.54 -6.56 1.66
N ASN A 232 -29.45 -6.10 0.80
CA ASN A 232 -29.17 -5.93 -0.63
C ASN A 232 -28.06 -4.90 -0.90
N GLN A 233 -28.05 -3.77 -0.17
CA GLN A 233 -26.98 -2.78 -0.27
C GLN A 233 -25.62 -3.33 0.21
N LEU A 234 -25.62 -4.12 1.28
CA LEU A 234 -24.43 -4.78 1.78
C LEU A 234 -23.92 -5.83 0.78
N ILE A 235 -24.81 -6.63 0.17
CA ILE A 235 -24.45 -7.56 -0.91
C ILE A 235 -23.84 -6.83 -2.09
N ASP A 236 -24.43 -5.71 -2.51
CA ASP A 236 -23.91 -4.88 -3.60
C ASP A 236 -22.49 -4.37 -3.30
N LEU A 237 -22.26 -3.84 -2.08
CA LEU A 237 -20.94 -3.38 -1.64
C LEU A 237 -19.93 -4.52 -1.56
N LEU A 238 -20.29 -5.64 -0.93
CA LEU A 238 -19.43 -6.81 -0.81
C LEU A 238 -19.11 -7.39 -2.18
N THR A 239 -20.02 -7.32 -3.15
CA THR A 239 -19.79 -7.78 -4.52
C THR A 239 -18.74 -6.93 -5.22
N VAL A 240 -18.88 -5.59 -5.19
CA VAL A 240 -17.90 -4.72 -5.86
C VAL A 240 -16.54 -4.76 -5.16
N ASN A 241 -16.51 -4.95 -3.83
CA ASN A 241 -15.27 -5.04 -3.07
C ASN A 241 -14.40 -6.25 -3.46
N LEU A 242 -14.97 -7.28 -4.10
CA LEU A 242 -14.20 -8.43 -4.59
C LEU A 242 -13.39 -8.14 -5.84
N LEU A 243 -13.62 -7.00 -6.52
CA LEU A 243 -12.84 -6.62 -7.68
C LEU A 243 -11.44 -6.19 -7.28
N THR A 244 -10.40 -6.86 -7.76
CA THR A 244 -9.00 -6.55 -7.44
C THR A 244 -8.24 -5.96 -8.63
N ALA A 245 -7.20 -5.18 -8.30
CA ALA A 245 -6.24 -4.64 -9.24
C ALA A 245 -5.02 -5.56 -9.27
N HIS A 246 -4.42 -5.74 -10.44
CA HIS A 246 -3.04 -6.20 -10.50
C HIS A 246 -2.10 -5.00 -10.29
N LEU A 247 -1.02 -5.19 -9.54
CA LEU A 247 -0.18 -4.07 -9.07
C LEU A 247 0.81 -3.51 -10.11
N GLN A 248 0.91 -4.14 -11.26
CA GLN A 248 1.96 -3.87 -12.26
C GLN A 248 1.42 -3.81 -13.68
N ARG A 249 0.18 -4.26 -13.91
CA ARG A 249 -0.43 -4.26 -15.23
C ARG A 249 -1.93 -4.02 -15.16
N PRO A 250 -2.56 -3.57 -16.25
CA PRO A 250 -4.01 -3.45 -16.32
C PRO A 250 -4.67 -4.83 -16.25
N THR A 251 -5.76 -4.92 -15.50
CA THR A 251 -6.57 -6.15 -15.43
C THR A 251 -7.70 -6.12 -16.45
N ALA A 252 -7.81 -7.14 -17.31
CA ALA A 252 -8.76 -7.14 -18.44
C ALA A 252 -10.22 -6.89 -18.02
N LEU A 253 -10.69 -7.51 -16.93
CA LEU A 253 -12.05 -7.30 -16.42
C LEU A 253 -12.25 -5.85 -15.94
N VAL A 254 -11.30 -5.30 -15.19
CA VAL A 254 -11.38 -3.92 -14.68
C VAL A 254 -11.41 -2.92 -15.84
N CYS A 255 -10.55 -3.09 -16.85
CA CYS A 255 -10.55 -2.21 -18.02
C CYS A 255 -11.85 -2.33 -18.83
N ARG A 256 -12.37 -3.55 -19.00
CA ARG A 256 -13.65 -3.77 -19.68
C ARG A 256 -14.80 -3.10 -18.94
N LEU A 257 -14.87 -3.25 -17.62
CA LEU A 257 -15.88 -2.59 -16.79
C LEU A 257 -15.74 -1.07 -16.83
N ALA A 258 -14.52 -0.54 -16.78
CA ALA A 258 -14.27 0.90 -16.90
C ALA A 258 -14.79 1.46 -18.23
N SER A 259 -14.57 0.73 -19.33
CA SER A 259 -15.10 1.08 -20.66
C SER A 259 -16.63 1.02 -20.70
N GLU A 260 -17.24 -0.07 -20.23
CA GLU A 260 -18.71 -0.21 -20.22
C GLU A 260 -19.41 0.83 -19.34
N LEU A 261 -18.78 1.21 -18.23
CA LEU A 261 -19.25 2.25 -17.32
C LEU A 261 -18.93 3.67 -17.82
N LYS A 262 -18.19 3.79 -18.93
CA LYS A 262 -17.70 5.06 -19.48
C LYS A 262 -17.00 5.92 -18.42
N LEU A 263 -16.12 5.29 -17.64
CA LEU A 263 -15.42 5.96 -16.56
C LEU A 263 -14.47 7.03 -17.08
N GLU A 264 -14.64 8.24 -16.55
CA GLU A 264 -13.69 9.32 -16.70
C GLU A 264 -12.74 9.32 -15.49
N LEU A 265 -11.72 8.45 -15.52
CA LEU A 265 -10.75 8.29 -14.43
C LEU A 265 -10.09 9.61 -14.01
N ARG A 266 -9.99 10.56 -14.94
CA ARG A 266 -9.45 11.89 -14.63
C ARG A 266 -10.26 12.64 -13.57
N GLN A 267 -11.58 12.48 -13.52
CA GLN A 267 -12.41 13.17 -12.53
C GLN A 267 -12.06 12.76 -11.09
N THR A 268 -11.50 11.57 -10.92
CA THR A 268 -11.15 11.01 -9.61
C THR A 268 -9.65 10.95 -9.37
N TRP A 269 -8.83 11.12 -10.42
CA TRP A 269 -7.37 11.10 -10.34
C TRP A 269 -6.81 12.45 -9.89
N LEU A 270 -6.10 12.44 -8.77
CA LEU A 270 -5.37 13.59 -8.25
C LEU A 270 -4.05 13.11 -7.64
N PRO A 271 -2.90 13.29 -8.32
CA PRO A 271 -1.62 12.84 -7.80
C PRO A 271 -1.19 13.68 -6.59
N ASP A 272 -0.84 13.02 -5.50
CA ASP A 272 -0.39 13.64 -4.25
C ASP A 272 1.16 13.73 -4.16
N PRO A 273 1.71 14.44 -3.17
CA PRO A 273 3.16 14.54 -2.99
C PRO A 273 3.86 13.18 -2.83
N ALA A 274 3.22 12.19 -2.20
CA ALA A 274 3.81 10.88 -1.97
C ALA A 274 3.98 10.10 -3.29
N TRP A 275 2.95 10.13 -4.14
CA TRP A 275 2.98 9.51 -5.46
C TRP A 275 3.95 10.24 -6.41
N LEU A 276 3.92 11.58 -6.42
CA LEU A 276 4.84 12.40 -7.21
C LEU A 276 6.30 12.23 -6.75
N GLY A 277 6.52 12.01 -5.45
CA GLY A 277 7.83 11.68 -4.88
C GLY A 277 8.46 10.42 -5.46
N GLY A 278 7.69 9.54 -6.10
CA GLY A 278 8.18 8.35 -6.81
C GLY A 278 9.00 8.64 -8.07
N TYR A 279 8.85 9.82 -8.67
CA TYR A 279 9.60 10.21 -9.87
C TYR A 279 11.04 10.64 -9.58
N GLN A 280 11.89 10.54 -10.60
CA GLN A 280 13.19 11.20 -10.60
C GLN A 280 13.04 12.71 -10.81
N LYS A 281 14.03 13.48 -10.33
CA LYS A 281 14.04 14.94 -10.47
C LYS A 281 13.85 15.40 -11.92
N LEU A 282 14.51 14.72 -12.86
CA LEU A 282 14.43 15.04 -14.28
C LEU A 282 13.03 14.78 -14.87
N GLN A 283 12.36 13.70 -14.47
CA GLN A 283 10.98 13.39 -14.87
C GLN A 283 10.00 14.45 -14.36
N LEU A 284 10.17 14.93 -13.11
CA LEU A 284 9.34 15.99 -12.53
C LEU A 284 9.55 17.34 -13.24
N ALA A 285 10.79 17.68 -13.56
CA ALA A 285 11.11 18.90 -14.31
C ALA A 285 10.54 18.86 -15.73
N GLU A 286 10.57 17.70 -16.38
CA GLU A 286 9.97 17.46 -17.69
C GLU A 286 8.44 17.56 -17.64
N LEU A 287 7.80 16.92 -16.66
CA LEU A 287 6.35 17.02 -16.46
C LEU A 287 5.90 18.47 -16.21
N LEU A 288 6.63 19.22 -15.39
CA LEU A 288 6.34 20.65 -15.20
C LEU A 288 6.49 21.45 -16.49
N ALA A 289 7.53 21.19 -17.27
CA ALA A 289 7.74 21.86 -18.56
C ALA A 289 6.63 21.53 -19.56
N GLU A 290 6.19 20.28 -19.62
CA GLU A 290 5.06 19.83 -20.46
C GLU A 290 3.76 20.53 -20.06
N LEU A 291 3.42 20.51 -18.76
CA LEU A 291 2.20 21.13 -18.26
C LEU A 291 2.17 22.65 -18.47
N HIS A 292 3.30 23.34 -18.32
CA HIS A 292 3.40 24.78 -18.58
C HIS A 292 3.53 25.10 -20.07
N GLY A 293 4.08 24.21 -20.90
CA GLY A 293 4.19 24.22 -22.36
C GLY A 293 5.00 25.35 -23.00
N SER A 294 5.23 26.46 -22.30
CA SER A 294 6.08 27.58 -22.75
C SER A 294 7.41 27.66 -22.01
N THR A 295 7.60 26.87 -20.95
CA THR A 295 8.77 26.96 -20.08
C THR A 295 9.79 25.89 -20.45
N SER A 296 11.05 26.28 -20.66
CA SER A 296 12.14 25.33 -20.88
C SER A 296 12.37 24.45 -19.65
N ARG A 297 12.54 23.15 -19.85
CA ARG A 297 12.91 22.15 -18.84
C ARG A 297 14.07 22.61 -17.95
N ALA A 298 15.06 23.30 -18.52
CA ALA A 298 16.23 23.80 -17.81
C ALA A 298 15.87 24.74 -16.64
N ALA A 299 14.74 25.46 -16.72
CA ALA A 299 14.27 26.37 -15.66
C ALA A 299 13.81 25.62 -14.40
N TYR A 300 13.38 24.36 -14.54
CA TYR A 300 12.96 23.51 -13.43
C TYR A 300 14.09 22.61 -12.93
N GLU A 301 15.05 22.24 -13.78
CA GLU A 301 16.18 21.40 -13.38
C GLU A 301 17.10 22.03 -12.32
N ILE A 302 17.12 23.34 -12.18
CA ILE A 302 17.88 24.03 -11.12
C ILE A 302 17.23 23.85 -9.73
N ARG A 303 15.95 23.52 -9.65
CA ARG A 303 15.18 23.40 -8.40
C ARG A 303 15.49 22.10 -7.66
N LYS A 304 15.16 22.04 -6.37
CA LYS A 304 15.27 20.78 -5.59
C LYS A 304 14.11 19.84 -5.95
N LYS A 305 14.31 18.52 -5.78
CA LYS A 305 13.26 17.53 -6.05
C LYS A 305 12.00 17.79 -5.22
N SER A 306 12.15 18.08 -3.93
CA SER A 306 11.02 18.39 -3.04
C SER A 306 10.22 19.60 -3.53
N GLU A 307 10.90 20.67 -3.95
CA GLU A 307 10.25 21.85 -4.53
C GLU A 307 9.46 21.51 -5.79
N LEU A 308 9.99 20.66 -6.67
CA LEU A 308 9.28 20.21 -7.88
C LEU A 308 8.03 19.39 -7.54
N VAL A 309 8.12 18.52 -6.54
CA VAL A 309 6.98 17.73 -6.03
C VAL A 309 5.90 18.67 -5.47
N ASP A 310 6.28 19.62 -4.62
CA ASP A 310 5.35 20.56 -4.02
C ASP A 310 4.67 21.43 -5.09
N MET A 311 5.43 21.95 -6.05
CA MET A 311 4.87 22.73 -7.17
C MET A 311 3.86 21.93 -7.98
N LEU A 312 4.16 20.67 -8.32
CA LEU A 312 3.24 19.81 -9.06
C LEU A 312 1.99 19.48 -8.23
N ALA A 313 2.15 19.12 -6.96
CA ALA A 313 1.03 18.81 -6.07
C ALA A 313 0.08 20.01 -5.92
N THR A 314 0.63 21.21 -5.69
CA THR A 314 -0.15 22.46 -5.65
C THR A 314 -0.82 22.74 -6.98
N LEU A 315 -0.11 22.57 -8.10
CA LEU A 315 -0.67 22.80 -9.43
C LEU A 315 -1.87 21.89 -9.71
N PHE A 316 -1.78 20.59 -9.40
CA PHE A 316 -2.90 19.65 -9.54
C PHE A 316 -4.07 20.00 -8.61
N LEU A 317 -3.78 20.36 -7.36
CA LEU A 317 -4.80 20.76 -6.38
C LEU A 317 -5.54 22.03 -6.81
N ASP A 318 -4.81 23.06 -7.23
CA ASP A 318 -5.39 24.33 -7.66
C ASP A 318 -6.16 24.18 -8.98
N ALA A 319 -5.68 23.34 -9.90
CA ALA A 319 -6.42 23.00 -11.12
C ALA A 319 -7.75 22.30 -10.80
N ALA A 320 -7.74 21.33 -9.88
CA ALA A 320 -8.94 20.61 -9.45
C ALA A 320 -9.92 21.52 -8.68
N ALA A 321 -9.40 22.47 -7.92
CA ALA A 321 -10.19 23.46 -7.18
C ALA A 321 -10.66 24.65 -8.04
N GLY A 322 -10.25 24.73 -9.32
CA GLY A 322 -10.59 25.84 -10.20
C GLY A 322 -9.95 27.18 -9.80
N LYS A 323 -8.82 27.13 -9.08
CA LYS A 323 -8.10 28.31 -8.57
C LYS A 323 -7.06 28.86 -9.55
N LEU A 324 -6.74 28.12 -10.61
CA LEU A 324 -5.79 28.56 -11.63
C LEU A 324 -6.41 29.64 -12.53
N GLU A 325 -5.75 30.79 -12.60
CA GLU A 325 -6.15 31.91 -13.47
C GLU A 325 -5.93 31.60 -14.96
N ASP A 326 -4.84 30.88 -15.28
CA ASP A 326 -4.56 30.43 -16.63
C ASP A 326 -5.43 29.21 -16.99
N LYS A 327 -6.46 29.48 -17.81
CA LYS A 327 -7.40 28.45 -18.28
C LYS A 327 -6.74 27.37 -19.13
N GLN A 328 -5.73 27.70 -19.94
CA GLN A 328 -5.06 26.71 -20.80
C GLN A 328 -4.14 25.80 -19.99
N LEU A 329 -3.48 26.35 -18.97
CA LEU A 329 -2.74 25.55 -17.99
C LEU A 329 -3.72 24.66 -17.20
N ALA A 330 -4.82 25.22 -16.70
CA ALA A 330 -5.83 24.47 -15.98
C ALA A 330 -6.40 23.32 -16.83
N GLU A 331 -6.70 23.55 -18.11
CA GLU A 331 -7.17 22.51 -19.04
C GLU A 331 -6.12 21.41 -19.26
N ARG A 332 -4.84 21.75 -19.43
CA ARG A 332 -3.77 20.74 -19.58
C ARG A 332 -3.58 19.91 -18.32
N VAL A 333 -3.51 20.55 -17.15
CA VAL A 333 -3.40 19.87 -15.86
C VAL A 333 -4.65 19.03 -15.57
N ASN A 334 -5.83 19.53 -15.94
CA ASN A 334 -7.09 18.80 -15.83
C ASN A 334 -7.31 17.73 -16.90
N GLY A 335 -6.54 17.74 -17.99
CA GLY A 335 -6.54 16.67 -19.00
C GLY A 335 -5.47 15.62 -18.75
N TRP A 336 -4.46 15.91 -17.93
CA TRP A 336 -3.32 15.04 -17.73
C TRP A 336 -3.66 13.77 -16.96
N LEU A 337 -3.23 12.63 -17.51
CA LEU A 337 -3.24 11.31 -16.89
C LEU A 337 -1.93 10.60 -17.26
N PRO A 338 -1.39 9.73 -16.39
CA PRO A 338 -0.28 8.86 -16.76
C PRO A 338 -0.61 8.03 -18.00
N GLY A 339 0.33 7.87 -18.93
CA GLY A 339 0.12 7.21 -20.23
C GLY A 339 -0.49 5.81 -20.11
N VAL A 340 -0.12 5.06 -19.07
CA VAL A 340 -0.68 3.72 -18.78
C VAL A 340 -2.21 3.72 -18.64
N LEU A 341 -2.81 4.81 -18.14
CA LEU A 341 -4.27 4.96 -18.08
C LEU A 341 -4.89 5.41 -19.41
N ASN A 342 -4.13 6.16 -20.22
CA ASN A 342 -4.56 6.57 -21.56
C ASN A 342 -4.55 5.37 -22.52
N ASP A 343 -3.55 4.51 -22.46
CA ASP A 343 -3.40 3.33 -23.31
C ASP A 343 -4.44 2.25 -22.99
N ALA A 344 -4.80 2.08 -21.71
CA ALA A 344 -5.89 1.18 -21.31
C ALA A 344 -7.26 1.62 -21.89
N ARG A 345 -7.42 2.91 -22.20
CA ARG A 345 -8.60 3.47 -22.89
C ARG A 345 -8.55 3.19 -24.39
N ALA A 346 -7.37 3.25 -25.00
CA ALA A 346 -7.17 2.99 -26.43
C ALA A 346 -7.27 1.49 -26.77
N ALA A 347 -6.71 0.60 -25.95
CA ALA A 347 -6.75 -0.85 -26.17
C ALA A 347 -8.17 -1.46 -26.05
N ASN A 348 -9.12 -0.72 -25.49
CA ASN A 348 -10.51 -1.14 -25.28
C ASN A 348 -11.52 -0.31 -26.08
N ALA A 349 -11.06 0.50 -27.05
CA ALA A 349 -11.94 1.02 -28.08
C ALA A 349 -12.56 -0.17 -28.83
N PRO A 350 -13.90 -0.28 -28.91
CA PRO A 350 -14.51 -1.37 -29.68
C PRO A 350 -14.02 -1.24 -31.12
N ASP A 351 -13.46 -2.34 -31.64
CA ASP A 351 -13.19 -2.53 -33.06
C ASP A 351 -14.48 -2.13 -33.79
N ARG A 352 -14.47 -0.99 -34.49
CA ARG A 352 -15.69 -0.43 -35.10
C ARG A 352 -16.16 -1.22 -36.33
N ASP A 353 -15.48 -2.32 -36.67
CA ASP A 353 -15.73 -3.14 -37.85
C ASP A 353 -15.89 -4.64 -37.52
N ARG A 354 -16.81 -5.00 -36.61
CA ARG A 354 -17.36 -6.37 -36.53
C ARG A 354 -18.86 -6.42 -36.30
#